data_AF-A0A348NSS7-F1
#
_entry.id   AF-A0A348NSS7-F1
#
_cell.length_a   1.000
_cell.length_b   1.000
_cell.length_c   1.000
_cell.angle_alpha   90.00
_cell.angle_beta   90.00
_cell.angle_gamma   90.00
#
_symmetry.space_group_name_H-M   'P 1'
#
loop_
_entity.id
_entity.type
_entity.pdbx_description
1 polymer ?
#
loop_
_entity_poly.entity_id
_entity_poly.type
_entity_poly.pdbx_seq_one_letter_code
_entity_poly.pdbx_strand_id
1 'polypeptide(L)'
;MTHDPRQPDARNEPLRPSLTPPTFASALAQPRMSQGASIVPAPAPPAAVPVAPRAGRTAPIWLIGVLVLILVGLVGYFLSAIGPAASIIGMLLAFVPLAAVLFAVRLIDRWEPEPRGILVLAVAWGAVAAVGITLGVDLLVTLVLGVDDSPMRDAFSAVVQAPIVEEFAKGLGVYLIFVTARRAFDGPVDGVVYGALIGAGFAFTENIQYFAISFIDGGVVDLTTTFFVRGILSPFAHVMFTSLTGFALGLAARRGVSARRAIGPWVLGMLAAMSLHALWNGSAVFGDFFLLYLTLQVPLFLGCILGVIALRREEARVTRSRLGDYAAAGWFTPQEVDMLATAPGRKAALAWAAGLRGDRTGIMKTFIADATALAAARQRAITGRDPNARDDEQVLLARTTAARAAMFAP
;
A
#
# COMPACT_ATOMS: atom_id res chain seq x y z
N MET A 1 -32.33 -22.59 63.58
CA MET A 1 -31.04 -22.53 62.84
C MET A 1 -31.37 -22.63 61.36
N THR A 2 -31.47 -21.49 60.70
CA THR A 2 -31.90 -21.35 59.31
C THR A 2 -30.69 -21.39 58.38
N HIS A 3 -30.78 -22.25 57.37
CA HIS A 3 -29.79 -22.50 56.33
C HIS A 3 -29.76 -21.31 55.35
N ASP A 4 -28.59 -20.71 55.12
CA ASP A 4 -28.37 -19.70 54.07
C ASP A 4 -27.63 -20.33 52.88
N PRO A 5 -28.20 -20.35 51.66
CA PRO A 5 -27.49 -20.72 50.45
C PRO A 5 -27.30 -19.48 49.56
N ARG A 6 -26.04 -19.01 49.42
CA ARG A 6 -25.47 -18.39 48.20
C ARG A 6 -24.03 -17.88 48.43
N GLN A 7 -23.05 -18.74 48.16
CA GLN A 7 -21.73 -18.29 47.70
C GLN A 7 -21.55 -18.79 46.25
N PRO A 8 -21.39 -17.90 45.26
CA PRO A 8 -21.01 -18.32 43.92
C PRO A 8 -19.54 -18.74 43.87
N ASP A 9 -19.31 -19.93 43.35
CA ASP A 9 -18.02 -20.60 43.16
C ASP A 9 -17.14 -19.81 42.18
N ALA A 10 -16.02 -19.27 42.66
CA ALA A 10 -15.10 -18.39 41.92
C ALA A 10 -14.16 -19.16 40.96
N ARG A 11 -14.62 -20.26 40.35
CA ARG A 11 -13.75 -21.20 39.63
C ARG A 11 -14.11 -21.44 38.17
N ASN A 12 -14.82 -20.54 37.51
CA ASN A 12 -15.11 -20.65 36.07
C ASN A 12 -15.33 -19.29 35.36
N GLU A 13 -14.50 -18.28 35.65
CA GLU A 13 -14.40 -17.16 34.69
C GLU A 13 -13.52 -17.58 33.50
N PRO A 14 -13.99 -17.48 32.25
CA PRO A 14 -13.12 -17.65 31.10
C PRO A 14 -12.04 -16.57 31.16
N LEU A 15 -10.77 -17.00 31.20
CA LEU A 15 -9.60 -16.14 31.12
C LEU A 15 -9.77 -15.15 29.97
N ARG A 16 -10.07 -13.89 30.30
CA ARG A 16 -10.07 -12.81 29.30
C ARG A 16 -8.67 -12.75 28.69
N PRO A 17 -8.53 -12.68 27.36
CA PRO A 17 -7.23 -12.47 26.75
C PRO A 17 -6.59 -11.22 27.35
N SER A 18 -5.40 -11.36 27.91
CA SER A 18 -4.59 -10.23 28.38
C SER A 18 -4.47 -9.19 27.25
N LEU A 19 -5.05 -8.00 27.45
CA LEU A 19 -4.94 -6.86 26.53
C LEU A 19 -3.56 -6.18 26.58
N THR A 20 -2.74 -6.59 27.54
CA THR A 20 -1.31 -6.28 27.61
C THR A 20 -0.58 -7.14 26.57
N PRO A 21 0.00 -6.52 25.51
CA PRO A 21 0.80 -7.27 24.55
C PRO A 21 2.02 -7.88 25.24
N PRO A 22 2.52 -9.04 24.77
CA PRO A 22 3.75 -9.61 25.29
C PRO A 22 4.90 -8.60 25.15
N THR A 23 5.74 -8.52 26.19
CA THR A 23 6.86 -7.57 26.36
C THR A 23 8.06 -7.82 25.43
N PHE A 24 7.97 -8.76 24.50
CA PHE A 24 9.03 -9.01 23.53
C PHE A 24 9.11 -7.89 22.50
N ALA A 25 10.34 -7.43 22.23
CA ALA A 25 10.61 -6.48 21.15
C ALA A 25 10.14 -7.08 19.82
N SER A 26 9.33 -6.33 19.07
CA SER A 26 8.92 -6.74 17.72
C SER A 26 10.16 -6.81 16.83
N ALA A 27 10.28 -7.86 16.01
CA ALA A 27 11.34 -7.95 14.99
C ALA A 27 11.26 -6.81 13.95
N LEU A 28 10.12 -6.11 13.91
CA LEU A 28 9.86 -4.94 13.07
C LEU A 28 9.98 -3.60 13.82
N ALA A 29 10.28 -3.62 15.12
CA ALA A 29 10.39 -2.43 15.96
C ALA A 29 11.57 -1.54 15.52
N GLN A 30 11.39 -0.23 15.68
CA GLN A 30 12.42 0.74 15.31
C GLN A 30 13.33 1.09 16.50
N PRO A 31 14.64 1.26 16.28
CA PRO A 31 15.53 1.83 17.29
C PRO A 31 15.17 3.30 17.55
N ARG A 32 15.18 3.70 18.83
CA ARG A 32 14.99 5.11 19.22
C ARG A 32 16.28 5.88 18.95
N MET A 33 16.22 6.90 18.09
CA MET A 33 17.38 7.73 17.75
C MET A 33 17.38 9.09 18.46
N SER A 34 16.23 9.52 18.98
CA SER A 34 16.07 10.77 19.73
C SER A 34 15.11 10.59 20.90
N GLN A 35 15.30 11.35 21.98
CA GLN A 35 14.22 11.56 22.95
C GLN A 35 13.21 12.50 22.29
N GLY A 36 12.01 11.99 22.01
CA GLY A 36 10.89 12.85 21.59
C GLY A 36 10.69 13.99 22.60
N ALA A 37 10.17 15.13 22.15
CA ALA A 37 9.91 16.25 23.03
C ALA A 37 9.03 15.81 24.21
N SER A 38 9.29 16.38 25.40
CA SER A 38 8.43 16.17 26.55
C SER A 38 7.01 16.61 26.20
N ILE A 39 6.03 15.72 26.42
CA ILE A 39 4.63 16.10 26.23
C ILE A 39 4.28 17.00 27.40
N VAL A 40 3.93 18.25 27.12
CA VAL A 40 3.40 19.16 28.13
C VAL A 40 2.08 18.58 28.65
N PRO A 41 1.87 18.47 29.98
CA PRO A 41 0.61 18.02 30.55
C PRO A 41 -0.56 18.85 30.02
N ALA A 42 -1.72 18.22 29.78
CA ALA A 42 -2.88 18.91 29.23
C ALA A 42 -3.30 20.12 30.11
N PRO A 43 -3.24 21.37 29.60
CA PRO A 43 -3.84 22.52 30.28
C PRO A 43 -5.36 22.56 30.02
N ALA A 44 -6.08 23.42 30.77
CA ALA A 44 -7.45 23.85 30.44
C ALA A 44 -7.57 24.28 28.96
N PRO A 45 -8.74 24.14 28.32
CA PRO A 45 -8.85 23.92 26.88
C PRO A 45 -8.08 24.99 26.06
N PRO A 46 -7.10 24.58 25.23
CA PRO A 46 -6.28 25.53 24.50
C PRO A 46 -7.10 26.25 23.42
N ALA A 47 -6.77 27.51 23.19
CA ALA A 47 -7.37 28.31 22.12
C ALA A 47 -7.13 27.65 20.76
N ALA A 48 -8.16 27.60 19.92
CA ALA A 48 -8.08 27.07 18.56
C ALA A 48 -7.14 27.95 17.73
N VAL A 49 -5.91 27.49 17.49
CA VAL A 49 -5.00 28.16 16.58
C VAL A 49 -5.40 27.78 15.15
N PRO A 50 -5.68 28.75 14.26
CA PRO A 50 -5.92 28.45 12.86
C PRO A 50 -4.62 27.97 12.23
N VAL A 51 -4.59 26.72 11.78
CA VAL A 51 -3.42 26.14 11.13
C VAL A 51 -3.68 26.06 9.63
N ALA A 52 -2.83 26.75 8.86
CA ALA A 52 -2.87 26.67 7.41
C ALA A 52 -2.56 25.23 6.96
N PRO A 53 -3.38 24.60 6.11
CA PRO A 53 -3.05 23.32 5.52
C PRO A 53 -1.79 23.49 4.67
N ARG A 54 -0.67 22.96 5.14
CA ARG A 54 0.58 22.97 4.37
C ARG A 54 0.47 21.92 3.28
N ALA A 55 0.18 22.38 2.06
CA ALA A 55 0.17 21.56 0.87
C ALA A 55 1.51 20.82 0.72
N GLY A 56 1.45 19.48 0.70
CA GLY A 56 2.60 18.66 0.32
C GLY A 56 3.09 19.06 -1.07
N ARG A 57 4.39 18.91 -1.33
CA ARG A 57 4.99 19.22 -2.63
C ARG A 57 4.22 18.47 -3.73
N THR A 58 3.53 19.22 -4.58
CA THR A 58 2.80 18.67 -5.73
C THR A 58 3.79 18.01 -6.67
N ALA A 59 3.41 16.87 -7.26
CA ALA A 59 4.21 16.24 -8.31
C ALA A 59 4.58 17.28 -9.38
N PRO A 60 5.82 17.28 -9.90
CA PRO A 60 6.23 18.33 -10.81
C PRO A 60 5.43 18.21 -12.10
N ILE A 61 4.87 19.34 -12.57
CA ILE A 61 3.92 19.38 -13.69
C ILE A 61 4.46 18.71 -14.96
N TRP A 62 5.78 18.77 -15.19
CA TRP A 62 6.43 18.13 -16.34
C TRP A 62 6.26 16.62 -16.37
N LEU A 63 6.20 15.95 -15.21
CA LEU A 63 6.00 14.50 -15.12
C LEU A 63 4.63 14.10 -15.68
N ILE A 64 3.61 14.90 -15.42
CA ILE A 64 2.26 14.70 -15.97
C ILE A 64 2.31 14.84 -17.50
N GLY A 65 3.01 15.85 -18.02
CA GLY A 65 3.19 16.05 -19.46
C GLY A 65 3.85 14.85 -20.14
N VAL A 66 4.92 14.30 -19.54
CA VAL A 66 5.60 13.09 -20.06
C VAL A 66 4.68 11.88 -20.04
N LEU A 67 3.93 11.66 -18.96
CA LEU A 67 2.97 10.56 -18.88
C LEU A 67 1.87 10.69 -19.94
N VAL A 68 1.32 11.88 -20.17
CA VAL A 68 0.31 12.11 -21.21
C VAL A 68 0.87 11.81 -22.59
N LEU A 69 2.10 12.22 -22.89
CA LEU A 69 2.75 11.93 -24.18
C LEU A 69 2.91 10.42 -24.41
N ILE A 70 3.40 9.69 -23.40
CA ILE A 70 3.54 8.23 -23.47
C ILE A 70 2.16 7.57 -23.63
N LEU A 71 1.15 8.05 -22.91
CA LEU A 71 -0.22 7.55 -23.02
C LEU A 71 -0.78 7.72 -24.43
N VAL A 72 -0.56 8.87 -25.08
CA VAL A 72 -0.97 9.09 -26.48
C VAL A 72 -0.27 8.10 -27.41
N GLY A 73 1.03 7.87 -27.23
CA GLY A 73 1.77 6.87 -27.97
C GLY A 73 1.24 5.45 -27.77
N LEU A 74 0.96 5.05 -26.53
CA LEU A 74 0.37 3.76 -26.20
C LEU A 74 -1.02 3.59 -26.82
N VAL A 75 -1.92 4.57 -26.68
CA VAL A 75 -3.24 4.52 -27.31
C VAL A 75 -3.09 4.39 -28.83
N GLY A 76 -2.18 5.14 -29.46
CA GLY A 76 -1.86 5.00 -30.88
C GLY A 76 -1.41 3.59 -31.24
N TYR A 77 -0.50 3.01 -30.44
CA TYR A 77 -0.02 1.63 -30.63
C TYR A 77 -1.16 0.61 -30.52
N PHE A 78 -1.97 0.63 -29.46
CA PHE A 78 -3.08 -0.30 -29.29
C PHE A 78 -4.12 -0.18 -30.42
N LEU A 79 -4.47 1.05 -30.82
CA LEU A 79 -5.44 1.26 -31.89
C LEU A 79 -4.93 0.82 -33.27
N SER A 80 -3.63 1.00 -33.55
CA SER A 80 -3.04 0.70 -34.86
C SER A 80 -2.52 -0.73 -35.01
N ALA A 81 -1.84 -1.26 -33.99
CA ALA A 81 -1.21 -2.58 -34.04
C ALA A 81 -2.18 -3.71 -33.67
N ILE A 82 -3.07 -3.49 -32.69
CA ILE A 82 -4.01 -4.50 -32.19
C ILE A 82 -5.41 -4.30 -32.78
N GLY A 83 -5.79 -3.05 -33.03
CA GLY A 83 -7.07 -2.67 -33.59
C GLY A 83 -8.07 -2.19 -32.53
N PRO A 84 -9.00 -1.27 -32.88
CA PRO A 84 -9.86 -0.62 -31.89
C PRO A 84 -10.80 -1.56 -31.14
N ALA A 85 -11.45 -2.49 -31.85
CA ALA A 85 -12.44 -3.39 -31.26
C ALA A 85 -11.81 -4.33 -30.22
N ALA A 86 -10.72 -5.01 -30.59
CA ALA A 86 -10.01 -5.93 -29.69
C ALA A 86 -9.42 -5.19 -28.48
N SER A 87 -8.86 -3.99 -28.69
CA SER A 87 -8.34 -3.15 -27.60
C SER A 87 -9.43 -2.73 -26.61
N ILE A 88 -10.63 -2.35 -27.10
CA ILE A 88 -11.76 -1.98 -26.22
C ILE A 88 -12.23 -3.19 -25.42
N ILE A 89 -12.38 -4.36 -26.05
CA ILE A 89 -12.77 -5.61 -25.37
C ILE A 89 -11.75 -5.96 -24.28
N GLY A 90 -10.46 -5.95 -24.62
CA GLY A 90 -9.37 -6.21 -23.69
C GLY A 90 -9.37 -5.22 -22.52
N MET A 91 -9.60 -3.93 -22.78
CA MET A 91 -9.67 -2.89 -21.75
C MET A 91 -10.81 -3.11 -20.76
N LEU A 92 -12.01 -3.42 -21.26
CA LEU A 92 -13.17 -3.67 -20.40
C LEU A 92 -12.94 -4.88 -19.47
N LEU A 93 -12.35 -5.95 -20.00
CA LEU A 93 -12.02 -7.14 -19.23
C LEU A 93 -10.88 -6.89 -18.23
N ALA A 94 -9.83 -6.16 -18.64
CA ALA A 94 -8.70 -5.80 -17.77
C ALA A 94 -9.11 -4.91 -16.59
N PHE A 95 -10.22 -4.17 -16.71
CA PHE A 95 -10.73 -3.37 -15.61
C PHE A 95 -11.21 -4.21 -14.41
N VAL A 96 -11.67 -5.45 -14.64
CA VAL A 96 -12.15 -6.35 -13.59
C VAL A 96 -11.06 -6.68 -12.56
N PRO A 97 -9.89 -7.24 -12.93
CA PRO A 97 -8.81 -7.50 -11.97
C PRO A 97 -8.24 -6.21 -11.38
N LEU A 98 -8.14 -5.12 -12.16
CA LEU A 98 -7.71 -3.83 -11.63
C LEU A 98 -8.62 -3.35 -10.50
N ALA A 99 -9.94 -3.39 -10.70
CA ALA A 99 -10.92 -2.98 -9.70
C ALA A 99 -10.82 -3.85 -8.42
N ALA A 100 -10.60 -5.17 -8.57
CA ALA A 100 -10.39 -6.07 -7.45
C ALA A 100 -9.13 -5.70 -6.64
N VAL A 101 -8.02 -5.39 -7.30
CA VAL A 101 -6.78 -4.96 -6.63
C VAL A 101 -6.95 -3.60 -5.97
N LEU A 102 -7.57 -2.63 -6.63
CA LEU A 102 -7.84 -1.31 -6.04
C LEU A 102 -8.73 -1.43 -4.79
N PHE A 103 -9.69 -2.35 -4.81
CA PHE A 103 -10.51 -2.65 -3.64
C PHE A 103 -9.67 -3.28 -2.51
N ALA A 104 -8.84 -4.27 -2.82
CA ALA A 104 -7.95 -4.90 -1.84
C ALA A 104 -6.98 -3.88 -1.22
N VAL A 105 -6.36 -3.03 -2.04
CA VAL A 105 -5.49 -1.95 -1.57
C VAL A 105 -6.26 -0.97 -0.68
N ARG A 106 -7.49 -0.59 -1.03
CA ARG A 106 -8.33 0.24 -0.13
C ARG A 106 -8.66 -0.42 1.20
N LEU A 107 -8.83 -1.74 1.24
CA LEU A 107 -9.05 -2.47 2.49
C LEU A 107 -7.80 -2.45 3.36
N ILE A 108 -6.63 -2.60 2.74
CA ILE A 108 -5.33 -2.49 3.40
C ILE A 108 -5.18 -1.05 3.91
N ASP A 109 -5.36 -0.05 3.06
CA ASP A 109 -5.11 1.39 3.31
C ASP A 109 -6.20 2.17 4.03
N ARG A 110 -7.14 1.47 4.67
CA ARG A 110 -8.28 2.12 5.34
C ARG A 110 -7.87 2.98 6.55
N TRP A 111 -6.67 2.79 7.10
CA TRP A 111 -6.30 3.30 8.42
C TRP A 111 -5.62 4.66 8.40
N GLU A 112 -4.84 4.92 7.35
CA GLU A 112 -4.15 6.18 7.09
C GLU A 112 -4.17 6.39 5.57
N PRO A 113 -5.28 6.90 5.02
CA PRO A 113 -5.47 6.92 3.56
C PRO A 113 -4.44 7.82 2.91
N GLU A 114 -3.71 7.26 1.96
CA GLU A 114 -2.67 7.97 1.24
C GLU A 114 -3.22 9.12 0.37
N PRO A 115 -2.40 10.15 0.07
CA PRO A 115 -2.81 11.25 -0.80
C PRO A 115 -3.24 10.73 -2.17
N ARG A 116 -4.50 11.00 -2.54
CA ARG A 116 -5.12 10.51 -3.80
C ARG A 116 -4.27 10.79 -5.04
N GLY A 117 -3.57 11.93 -5.08
CA GLY A 117 -2.69 12.28 -6.19
C GLY A 117 -1.52 11.31 -6.37
N ILE A 118 -0.95 10.79 -5.28
CA ILE A 118 0.15 9.81 -5.34
C ILE A 118 -0.39 8.43 -5.73
N LEU A 119 -1.58 8.07 -5.24
CA LEU A 119 -2.24 6.82 -5.64
C LEU A 119 -2.54 6.80 -7.15
N VAL A 120 -3.07 7.90 -7.70
CA VAL A 120 -3.29 8.05 -9.14
C VAL A 120 -1.97 8.02 -9.89
N LEU A 121 -0.93 8.70 -9.39
CA LEU A 121 0.40 8.68 -10.00
C LEU A 121 0.99 7.26 -10.01
N ALA A 122 0.82 6.47 -8.95
CA ALA A 122 1.30 5.11 -8.86
C ALA A 122 0.65 4.21 -9.93
N VAL A 123 -0.69 4.25 -10.03
CA VAL A 123 -1.42 3.50 -11.06
C VAL A 123 -1.03 3.97 -12.46
N ALA A 124 -0.98 5.29 -12.68
CA ALA A 124 -0.63 5.87 -13.98
C ALA A 124 0.82 5.54 -14.37
N TRP A 125 1.76 5.55 -13.43
CA TRP A 125 3.14 5.15 -13.70
C TRP A 125 3.20 3.70 -14.19
N GLY A 126 2.53 2.78 -13.49
CA GLY A 126 2.45 1.37 -13.91
C GLY A 126 1.82 1.21 -15.29
N ALA A 127 0.63 1.79 -15.47
CA ALA A 127 -0.17 1.61 -16.69
C ALA A 127 0.41 2.28 -17.93
N VAL A 128 1.22 3.33 -17.75
CA VAL A 128 1.69 4.19 -18.84
C VAL A 128 3.21 4.19 -18.94
N ALA A 129 3.91 4.71 -17.93
CA ALA A 129 5.37 4.83 -18.01
C ALA A 129 6.05 3.47 -18.06
N ALA A 130 5.68 2.55 -17.17
CA ALA A 130 6.34 1.25 -17.09
C ALA A 130 6.11 0.41 -18.36
N VAL A 131 4.88 0.39 -18.89
CA VAL A 131 4.58 -0.26 -20.18
C VAL A 131 5.26 0.45 -21.35
N GLY A 132 5.27 1.78 -21.37
CA GLY A 132 5.97 2.53 -22.42
C GLY A 132 7.47 2.25 -22.44
N ILE A 133 8.10 2.14 -21.27
CA ILE A 133 9.51 1.75 -21.14
C ILE A 133 9.73 0.32 -21.65
N THR A 134 8.86 -0.63 -21.29
CA THR A 134 9.05 -2.04 -21.67
C THR A 134 8.90 -2.23 -23.18
N LEU A 135 7.85 -1.66 -23.79
CA LEU A 135 7.67 -1.67 -25.24
C LEU A 135 8.80 -0.94 -25.97
N GLY A 136 9.29 0.18 -25.42
CA GLY A 136 10.40 0.91 -26.02
C GLY A 136 11.72 0.13 -25.99
N VAL A 137 11.99 -0.59 -24.89
CA VAL A 137 13.16 -1.48 -24.79
C VAL A 137 13.03 -2.67 -25.73
N ASP A 138 11.84 -3.28 -25.82
CA ASP A 138 11.59 -4.38 -26.73
C ASP A 138 11.81 -3.96 -28.20
N LEU A 139 11.26 -2.80 -28.60
CA LEU A 139 11.51 -2.22 -29.92
C LEU A 139 13.00 -1.97 -30.19
N LEU A 140 13.73 -1.40 -29.22
CA LEU A 140 15.16 -1.16 -29.37
C LEU A 140 15.94 -2.46 -29.56
N VAL A 141 15.63 -3.48 -28.77
CA VAL A 141 16.26 -4.80 -28.87
C VAL A 141 16.02 -5.40 -30.26
N THR A 142 14.78 -5.35 -30.76
CA THR A 142 14.41 -5.83 -32.10
C THR A 142 15.14 -5.05 -33.21
N LEU A 143 15.29 -3.73 -33.07
CA LEU A 143 16.01 -2.91 -34.06
C LEU A 143 17.52 -3.19 -34.08
N VAL A 144 18.13 -3.53 -32.94
CA VAL A 144 19.58 -3.74 -32.81
C VAL A 144 19.98 -5.18 -33.13
N LEU A 145 19.21 -6.15 -32.65
CA LEU A 145 19.53 -7.58 -32.77
C LEU A 145 18.78 -8.27 -33.91
N GLY A 146 17.78 -7.62 -34.49
CA GLY A 146 16.88 -8.22 -35.46
C GLY A 146 15.74 -9.01 -34.81
N VAL A 147 14.84 -9.50 -35.66
CA VAL A 147 13.76 -10.41 -35.26
C VAL A 147 14.30 -11.84 -35.27
N ASP A 148 14.11 -12.55 -34.16
CA ASP A 148 14.45 -13.97 -34.00
C ASP A 148 13.26 -14.67 -33.33
N ASP A 149 12.48 -15.39 -34.12
CA ASP A 149 11.27 -16.09 -33.68
C ASP A 149 11.58 -17.53 -33.20
N SER A 150 12.82 -17.78 -32.75
CA SER A 150 13.17 -19.09 -32.21
C SER A 150 12.50 -19.33 -30.84
N PRO A 151 12.02 -20.55 -30.55
CA PRO A 151 11.40 -20.85 -29.24
C PRO A 151 12.32 -20.56 -28.05
N MET A 152 13.64 -20.67 -28.24
CA MET A 152 14.62 -20.32 -27.22
C MET A 152 14.66 -18.81 -26.97
N ARG A 153 14.59 -17.98 -28.03
CA ARG A 153 14.54 -16.53 -27.92
C ARG A 153 13.26 -16.07 -27.24
N ASP A 154 12.11 -16.66 -27.60
CA ASP A 154 10.82 -16.39 -26.95
C ASP A 154 10.86 -16.74 -25.45
N ALA A 155 11.37 -17.93 -25.12
CA ALA A 155 11.50 -18.36 -23.74
C ALA A 155 12.45 -17.44 -22.95
N PHE A 156 13.58 -17.04 -23.52
CA PHE A 156 14.50 -16.07 -22.89
C PHE A 156 13.83 -14.70 -22.71
N SER A 157 13.11 -14.23 -23.73
CA SER A 157 12.38 -12.97 -23.68
C SER A 157 11.36 -12.97 -22.55
N ALA A 158 10.53 -14.01 -22.49
CA ALA A 158 9.47 -14.15 -21.48
C ALA A 158 10.02 -14.37 -20.06
N VAL A 159 11.06 -15.18 -19.87
CA VAL A 159 11.50 -15.62 -18.53
C VAL A 159 12.63 -14.76 -17.96
N VAL A 160 13.41 -14.08 -18.80
CA VAL A 160 14.57 -13.29 -18.35
C VAL A 160 14.42 -11.82 -18.73
N GLN A 161 14.25 -11.51 -20.02
CA GLN A 161 14.21 -10.12 -20.49
C GLN A 161 13.03 -9.35 -19.89
N ALA A 162 11.82 -9.88 -20.01
CA ALA A 162 10.60 -9.26 -19.53
C ALA A 162 10.65 -8.99 -18.02
N PRO A 163 10.94 -9.98 -17.13
CA PRO A 163 11.08 -9.72 -15.71
C PRO A 163 12.08 -8.62 -15.35
N ILE A 164 13.23 -8.57 -16.02
CA ILE A 164 14.25 -7.54 -15.78
C ILE A 164 13.72 -6.16 -16.17
N VAL A 165 13.28 -6.02 -17.42
CA VAL A 165 12.88 -4.71 -17.97
C VAL A 165 11.64 -4.18 -17.24
N GLU A 166 10.65 -5.04 -17.02
CA GLU A 166 9.40 -4.67 -16.40
C GLU A 166 9.55 -4.30 -14.93
N GLU A 167 10.20 -5.14 -14.12
CA GLU A 167 10.34 -4.85 -12.69
C GLU A 167 11.32 -3.68 -12.46
N PHE A 168 12.26 -3.44 -13.38
CA PHE A 168 13.04 -2.20 -13.38
C PHE A 168 12.16 -0.97 -13.63
N ALA A 169 11.32 -0.99 -14.67
CA ALA A 169 10.45 0.12 -15.02
C ALA A 169 9.40 0.42 -13.92
N LYS A 170 8.80 -0.63 -13.34
CA LYS A 170 7.91 -0.52 -12.18
C LYS A 170 8.66 -0.03 -10.94
N GLY A 171 9.81 -0.63 -10.66
CA GLY A 171 10.67 -0.28 -9.53
C GLY A 171 11.13 1.18 -9.57
N LEU A 172 11.40 1.74 -10.75
CA LEU A 172 11.74 3.15 -10.92
C LEU A 172 10.60 4.06 -10.44
N GLY A 173 9.34 3.68 -10.68
CA GLY A 173 8.17 4.41 -10.17
C GLY A 173 8.10 4.42 -8.65
N VAL A 174 8.34 3.26 -8.03
CA VAL A 174 8.38 3.15 -6.56
C VAL A 174 9.47 4.06 -5.99
N TYR A 175 10.66 4.03 -6.60
CA TYR A 175 11.79 4.88 -6.19
C TYR A 175 11.48 6.37 -6.38
N LEU A 176 10.85 6.74 -7.51
CA LEU A 176 10.45 8.12 -7.78
C LEU A 176 9.49 8.62 -6.70
N ILE A 177 8.43 7.87 -6.38
CA ILE A 177 7.48 8.21 -5.31
C ILE A 177 8.22 8.36 -3.97
N PHE A 178 9.11 7.42 -3.65
CA PHE A 178 9.92 7.51 -2.44
C PHE A 178 10.76 8.79 -2.36
N VAL A 179 11.31 9.26 -3.49
CA VAL A 179 12.13 10.48 -3.52
C VAL A 179 11.27 11.76 -3.49
N THR A 180 10.19 11.81 -4.26
CA THR A 180 9.37 13.03 -4.43
C THR A 180 8.35 13.21 -3.32
N ALA A 181 7.85 12.11 -2.74
CA ALA A 181 6.78 12.09 -1.74
C ALA A 181 7.24 11.51 -0.40
N ARG A 182 8.46 11.82 0.05
CA ARG A 182 9.08 11.31 1.30
C ARG A 182 8.25 11.38 2.58
N ARG A 183 7.26 12.28 2.64
CA ARG A 183 6.34 12.43 3.78
C ARG A 183 5.20 11.41 3.75
N ALA A 184 4.75 11.02 2.56
CA ALA A 184 3.70 10.03 2.34
C ALA A 184 4.28 8.62 2.12
N PHE A 185 5.61 8.47 2.15
CA PHE A 185 6.29 7.19 2.05
C PHE A 185 7.13 7.01 3.30
N ASP A 186 6.49 6.71 4.43
CA ASP A 186 7.12 6.70 5.74
C ASP A 186 7.39 5.29 6.30
N GLY A 187 6.67 4.27 5.79
CA GLY A 187 6.79 2.89 6.21
C GLY A 187 6.79 1.82 5.09
N PRO A 188 7.04 0.55 5.48
CA PRO A 188 6.90 -0.63 4.63
C PRO A 188 5.51 -0.84 4.04
N VAL A 189 4.47 -0.42 4.74
CA VAL A 189 3.09 -0.61 4.27
C VAL A 189 2.78 0.35 3.14
N ASP A 190 3.12 1.63 3.27
CA ASP A 190 3.02 2.62 2.18
C ASP A 190 3.81 2.12 0.97
N GLY A 191 5.03 1.63 1.20
CA GLY A 191 5.85 1.02 0.16
C GLY A 191 5.14 -0.13 -0.56
N VAL A 192 4.55 -1.06 0.18
CA VAL A 192 3.73 -2.15 -0.38
C VAL A 192 2.51 -1.60 -1.13
N VAL A 193 1.81 -0.59 -0.61
CA VAL A 193 0.65 0.03 -1.26
C VAL A 193 1.04 0.66 -2.59
N TYR A 194 2.11 1.46 -2.64
CA TYR A 194 2.58 2.07 -3.89
C TYR A 194 3.11 1.04 -4.88
N GLY A 195 3.86 0.04 -4.40
CA GLY A 195 4.32 -1.07 -5.24
C GLY A 195 3.17 -1.87 -5.83
N ALA A 196 2.17 -2.18 -5.01
CA ALA A 196 0.94 -2.87 -5.42
C ALA A 196 0.19 -2.09 -6.51
N LEU A 197 0.04 -0.77 -6.37
CA LEU A 197 -0.67 0.07 -7.33
C LEU A 197 0.08 0.24 -8.66
N ILE A 198 1.41 0.36 -8.61
CA ILE A 198 2.24 0.38 -9.83
C ILE A 198 2.14 -0.98 -10.54
N GLY A 199 2.27 -2.09 -9.80
CA GLY A 199 2.10 -3.43 -10.35
C GLY A 199 0.71 -3.65 -10.96
N ALA A 200 -0.35 -3.17 -10.29
CA ALA A 200 -1.72 -3.25 -10.78
C ALA A 200 -1.96 -2.42 -12.04
N GLY A 201 -1.42 -1.19 -12.10
CA GLY A 201 -1.48 -0.34 -13.28
C GLY A 201 -0.79 -1.00 -14.47
N PHE A 202 0.40 -1.56 -14.25
CA PHE A 202 1.11 -2.29 -15.31
C PHE A 202 0.30 -3.49 -15.81
N ALA A 203 -0.15 -4.34 -14.88
CA ALA A 203 -0.96 -5.51 -15.19
C ALA A 203 -2.25 -5.17 -15.94
N PHE A 204 -2.86 -4.00 -15.65
CA PHE A 204 -4.02 -3.52 -16.39
C PHE A 204 -3.72 -3.39 -17.87
N THR A 205 -2.74 -2.56 -18.25
CA THR A 205 -2.42 -2.31 -19.67
C THR A 205 -1.88 -3.57 -20.36
N GLU A 206 -1.07 -4.36 -19.67
CA GLU A 206 -0.58 -5.64 -20.19
C GLU A 206 -1.73 -6.63 -20.47
N ASN A 207 -2.69 -6.74 -19.55
CA ASN A 207 -3.86 -7.59 -19.75
C ASN A 207 -4.72 -7.13 -20.93
N ILE A 208 -4.77 -5.83 -21.26
CA ILE A 208 -5.44 -5.37 -22.49
C ILE A 208 -4.84 -6.08 -23.70
N GLN A 209 -3.50 -6.10 -23.80
CA GLN A 209 -2.79 -6.70 -24.91
C GLN A 209 -3.03 -8.21 -24.96
N TYR A 210 -2.88 -8.92 -23.83
CA TYR A 210 -3.12 -10.37 -23.79
C TYR A 210 -4.55 -10.75 -24.17
N PHE A 211 -5.56 -10.06 -23.62
CA PHE A 211 -6.95 -10.34 -23.94
C PHE A 211 -7.28 -9.99 -25.39
N ALA A 212 -6.76 -8.89 -25.91
CA ALA A 212 -6.98 -8.52 -27.29
C ALA A 212 -6.35 -9.53 -28.27
N ILE A 213 -5.10 -9.95 -28.03
CA ILE A 213 -4.41 -10.95 -28.85
C ILE A 213 -5.13 -12.30 -28.78
N SER A 214 -5.48 -12.81 -27.60
CA SER A 214 -6.22 -14.07 -27.49
C SER A 214 -7.59 -14.02 -28.17
N PHE A 215 -8.25 -12.87 -28.18
CA PHE A 215 -9.50 -12.69 -28.91
C PHE A 215 -9.29 -12.71 -30.43
N ILE A 216 -8.20 -12.14 -30.93
CA ILE A 216 -7.87 -12.14 -32.36
C ILE A 216 -7.50 -13.55 -32.84
N ASP A 217 -6.67 -14.26 -32.06
CA ASP A 217 -6.10 -15.53 -32.50
C ASP A 217 -7.08 -16.70 -32.37
N GLY A 218 -7.83 -16.75 -31.27
CA GLY A 218 -8.69 -17.90 -30.93
C GLY A 218 -10.12 -17.53 -30.53
N GLY A 219 -10.53 -16.28 -30.72
CA GLY A 219 -11.88 -15.82 -30.44
C GLY A 219 -12.25 -15.89 -28.96
N VAL A 220 -13.52 -16.20 -28.68
CA VAL A 220 -14.07 -16.18 -27.32
C VAL A 220 -13.49 -17.28 -26.42
N VAL A 221 -13.10 -18.42 -26.99
CA VAL A 221 -12.58 -19.57 -26.22
C VAL A 221 -11.22 -19.24 -25.62
N ASP A 222 -10.28 -18.77 -26.44
CA ASP A 222 -8.94 -18.42 -25.98
C ASP A 222 -8.97 -17.17 -25.10
N LEU A 223 -9.80 -16.19 -25.44
CA LEU A 223 -10.05 -15.03 -24.58
C LEU A 223 -10.51 -15.44 -23.19
N THR A 224 -11.46 -16.38 -23.09
CA THR A 224 -12.00 -16.85 -21.80
C THR A 224 -10.93 -17.57 -20.99
N THR A 225 -10.11 -18.40 -21.65
CA THR A 225 -9.01 -19.12 -21.01
C THR A 225 -7.96 -18.15 -20.47
N THR A 226 -7.52 -17.19 -21.30
CA THR A 226 -6.57 -16.15 -20.91
C THR A 226 -7.13 -15.27 -19.80
N PHE A 227 -8.41 -14.89 -19.86
CA PHE A 227 -9.07 -14.13 -18.80
C PHE A 227 -9.11 -14.90 -17.48
N PHE A 228 -9.38 -16.21 -17.50
CA PHE A 228 -9.38 -17.00 -16.27
C PHE A 228 -7.98 -17.08 -15.65
N VAL A 229 -6.96 -17.41 -16.46
CA VAL A 229 -5.59 -17.52 -15.99
C VAL A 229 -5.08 -16.16 -15.47
N ARG A 230 -5.23 -15.09 -16.25
CA ARG A 230 -4.63 -13.79 -15.93
C ARG A 230 -5.48 -12.92 -15.02
N GLY A 231 -6.80 -12.93 -15.22
CA GLY A 231 -7.76 -12.10 -14.49
C GLY A 231 -8.23 -12.70 -13.17
N ILE A 232 -8.26 -14.04 -13.04
CA ILE A 232 -8.79 -14.72 -11.86
C ILE A 232 -7.69 -15.43 -11.06
N LEU A 233 -6.84 -16.22 -11.71
CA LEU A 233 -5.78 -16.96 -11.01
C LEU A 233 -4.59 -16.07 -10.65
N SER A 234 -4.18 -15.15 -11.53
CA SER A 234 -2.98 -14.32 -11.30
C SER A 234 -3.16 -12.80 -11.13
N PRO A 235 -4.32 -12.26 -10.69
CA PRO A 235 -4.50 -10.81 -10.61
C PRO A 235 -3.55 -10.13 -9.60
N PHE A 236 -2.93 -10.92 -8.71
CA PHE A 236 -2.02 -10.44 -7.68
C PHE A 236 -0.53 -10.64 -8.02
N ALA A 237 -0.17 -11.24 -9.16
CA ALA A 237 1.22 -11.57 -9.47
C ALA A 237 2.11 -10.31 -9.52
N HIS A 238 1.84 -9.40 -10.46
CA HIS A 238 2.59 -8.13 -10.55
C HIS A 238 2.46 -7.27 -9.29
N VAL A 239 1.29 -7.31 -8.65
CA VAL A 239 1.05 -6.62 -7.38
C VAL A 239 2.05 -7.09 -6.32
N MET A 240 2.21 -8.40 -6.17
CA MET A 240 3.13 -9.02 -5.23
C MET A 240 4.59 -8.71 -5.57
N PHE A 241 4.99 -8.85 -6.84
CA PHE A 241 6.38 -8.64 -7.25
C PHE A 241 6.84 -7.23 -6.95
N THR A 242 6.13 -6.22 -7.48
CA THR A 242 6.51 -4.83 -7.28
C THR A 242 6.35 -4.38 -5.82
N SER A 243 5.45 -5.00 -5.05
CA SER A 243 5.34 -4.78 -3.60
C SER A 243 6.61 -5.14 -2.83
N LEU A 244 7.46 -6.07 -3.31
CA LEU A 244 8.75 -6.36 -2.68
C LEU A 244 9.74 -5.19 -2.80
N THR A 245 9.77 -4.55 -3.96
CA THR A 245 10.53 -3.31 -4.17
C THR A 245 10.03 -2.20 -3.24
N GLY A 246 8.70 -2.05 -3.17
CA GLY A 246 8.01 -1.17 -2.24
C GLY A 246 8.38 -1.41 -0.78
N PHE A 247 8.27 -2.65 -0.33
CA PHE A 247 8.59 -3.07 1.02
C PHE A 247 10.02 -2.77 1.42
N ALA A 248 10.99 -3.10 0.55
CA ALA A 248 12.41 -2.86 0.81
C ALA A 248 12.72 -1.36 0.93
N LEU A 249 12.14 -0.54 0.05
CA LEU A 249 12.20 0.93 0.15
C LEU A 249 11.49 1.44 1.40
N GLY A 250 10.38 0.84 1.81
CA GLY A 250 9.65 1.24 3.02
C GLY A 250 10.40 0.92 4.30
N LEU A 251 11.18 -0.17 4.34
CA LEU A 251 12.14 -0.41 5.42
C LEU A 251 13.27 0.62 5.42
N ALA A 252 13.75 1.05 4.25
CA ALA A 252 14.75 2.12 4.15
C ALA A 252 14.18 3.47 4.60
N ALA A 253 12.95 3.77 4.20
CA ALA A 253 12.18 4.92 4.65
C ALA A 253 12.11 4.91 6.17
N ARG A 254 11.63 3.80 6.74
CA ARG A 254 11.48 3.60 8.19
C ARG A 254 12.75 3.92 8.99
N ARG A 255 13.93 3.69 8.40
CA ARG A 255 15.25 3.97 9.00
C ARG A 255 15.77 5.40 8.77
N GLY A 256 14.97 6.28 8.15
CA GLY A 256 15.36 7.66 7.83
C GLY A 256 16.44 7.77 6.75
N VAL A 257 16.58 6.74 5.91
CA VAL A 257 17.69 6.65 4.95
C VAL A 257 17.53 7.70 3.84
N SER A 258 18.63 8.35 3.42
CA SER A 258 18.64 9.31 2.33
C SER A 258 18.36 8.65 0.96
N ALA A 259 17.95 9.44 -0.04
CA ALA A 259 17.64 8.93 -1.38
C ALA A 259 18.77 8.05 -1.96
N ARG A 260 20.01 8.53 -1.86
CA ARG A 260 21.20 7.82 -2.33
C ARG A 260 21.41 6.49 -1.60
N ARG A 261 21.27 6.48 -0.27
CA ARG A 261 21.47 5.26 0.53
C ARG A 261 20.33 4.26 0.39
N ALA A 262 19.17 4.69 -0.11
CA ALA A 262 18.02 3.82 -0.40
C ALA A 262 18.16 3.03 -1.71
N ILE A 263 19.17 3.33 -2.55
CA ILE A 263 19.44 2.59 -3.80
C ILE A 263 19.71 1.11 -3.52
N GLY A 264 20.48 0.77 -2.47
CA GLY A 264 20.76 -0.62 -2.11
C GLY A 264 19.48 -1.41 -1.80
N PRO A 265 18.63 -0.96 -0.85
CA PRO A 265 17.33 -1.56 -0.59
C PRO A 265 16.41 -1.63 -1.83
N TRP A 266 16.41 -0.58 -2.66
CA TRP A 266 15.64 -0.56 -3.90
C TRP A 266 16.07 -1.66 -4.87
N VAL A 267 17.38 -1.79 -5.12
CA VAL A 267 17.93 -2.85 -5.97
C VAL A 267 17.63 -4.24 -5.39
N LEU A 268 17.78 -4.42 -4.08
CA LEU A 268 17.49 -5.71 -3.44
C LEU A 268 16.02 -6.12 -3.61
N GLY A 269 15.09 -5.19 -3.37
CA GLY A 269 13.66 -5.46 -3.55
C GLY A 269 13.29 -5.73 -5.02
N MET A 270 13.94 -5.00 -5.94
CA MET A 270 13.77 -5.18 -7.39
C MET A 270 14.31 -6.53 -7.87
N LEU A 271 15.47 -6.98 -7.39
CA LEU A 271 16.01 -8.31 -7.72
C LEU A 271 15.10 -9.45 -7.20
N ALA A 272 14.50 -9.27 -6.02
CA ALA A 272 13.52 -10.20 -5.50
C ALA A 272 12.25 -10.23 -6.37
N ALA A 273 11.77 -9.06 -6.81
CA ALA A 273 10.65 -8.93 -7.74
C ALA A 273 10.94 -9.62 -9.08
N MET A 274 12.10 -9.34 -9.69
CA MET A 274 12.56 -9.96 -10.94
C MET A 274 12.63 -11.49 -10.82
N SER A 275 13.14 -11.99 -9.69
CA SER A 275 13.29 -13.43 -9.46
C SER A 275 11.93 -14.13 -9.32
N LEU A 276 10.98 -13.54 -8.58
CA LEU A 276 9.63 -14.09 -8.48
C LEU A 276 8.87 -14.00 -9.80
N HIS A 277 9.07 -12.92 -10.56
CA HIS A 277 8.45 -12.77 -11.87
C HIS A 277 9.03 -13.76 -12.89
N ALA A 278 10.35 -13.94 -12.93
CA ALA A 278 11.00 -14.96 -13.73
C ALA A 278 10.55 -16.38 -13.35
N LEU A 279 10.40 -16.65 -12.05
CA LEU A 279 9.88 -17.93 -11.55
C LEU A 279 8.43 -18.17 -12.01
N TRP A 280 7.59 -17.13 -12.00
CA TRP A 280 6.23 -17.18 -12.51
C TRP A 280 6.22 -17.50 -14.00
N ASN A 281 6.94 -16.74 -14.82
CA ASN A 281 6.97 -16.95 -16.26
C ASN A 281 7.59 -18.31 -16.62
N GLY A 282 8.67 -18.68 -15.94
CA GLY A 282 9.32 -19.98 -16.09
C GLY A 282 8.39 -21.16 -15.76
N SER A 283 7.49 -21.01 -14.79
CA SER A 283 6.49 -22.04 -14.47
C SER A 283 5.47 -22.27 -15.59
N ALA A 284 5.15 -21.23 -16.37
CA ALA A 284 4.25 -21.31 -17.51
C ALA A 284 4.97 -21.83 -18.78
N VAL A 285 6.25 -21.49 -18.95
CA VAL A 285 7.04 -21.86 -20.14
C VAL A 285 7.64 -23.26 -20.04
N PHE A 286 8.16 -23.64 -18.87
CA PHE A 286 8.95 -24.87 -18.70
C PHE A 286 8.31 -25.92 -17.77
N GLY A 287 7.25 -25.55 -17.04
CA GLY A 287 6.66 -26.39 -16.00
C GLY A 287 5.20 -26.74 -16.26
N ASP A 288 4.65 -27.58 -15.37
CA ASP A 288 3.21 -27.72 -15.23
C ASP A 288 2.69 -26.51 -14.46
N PHE A 289 2.14 -25.54 -15.19
CA PHE A 289 1.64 -24.29 -14.64
C PHE A 289 0.65 -24.53 -13.50
N PHE A 290 -0.30 -25.46 -13.62
CA PHE A 290 -1.33 -25.66 -12.61
C PHE A 290 -0.77 -26.32 -11.35
N LEU A 291 0.14 -27.29 -11.50
CA LEU A 291 0.82 -27.89 -10.36
C LEU A 291 1.68 -26.87 -9.62
N LEU A 292 2.48 -26.08 -10.34
CA LEU A 292 3.33 -25.03 -9.76
C LEU A 292 2.51 -23.86 -9.21
N TYR A 293 1.38 -23.53 -9.83
CA TYR A 293 0.43 -22.56 -9.31
C TYR A 293 -0.04 -22.96 -7.91
N LEU A 294 -0.49 -24.21 -7.73
CA LEU A 294 -0.99 -24.69 -6.44
C LEU A 294 0.11 -24.88 -5.39
N THR A 295 1.26 -25.44 -5.80
CA THR A 295 2.33 -25.85 -4.87
C THR A 295 3.32 -24.74 -4.53
N LEU A 296 3.44 -23.71 -5.36
CA LEU A 296 4.42 -22.64 -5.20
C LEU A 296 3.75 -21.26 -5.14
N GLN A 297 2.94 -20.91 -6.14
CA GLN A 297 2.41 -19.55 -6.27
C GLN A 297 1.34 -19.24 -5.21
N VAL A 298 0.40 -20.15 -4.95
CA VAL A 298 -0.61 -19.99 -3.89
C VAL A 298 0.05 -19.82 -2.52
N PRO A 299 1.01 -20.66 -2.08
CA PRO A 299 1.76 -20.43 -0.86
C PRO A 299 2.47 -19.06 -0.80
N LEU A 300 3.07 -18.60 -1.92
CA LEU A 300 3.69 -17.28 -1.98
C LEU A 300 2.67 -16.15 -1.80
N PHE A 301 1.50 -16.25 -2.44
CA PHE A 301 0.41 -15.29 -2.26
C PHE A 301 -0.08 -15.25 -0.81
N LEU A 302 -0.30 -16.42 -0.20
CA LEU A 302 -0.69 -16.51 1.21
C LEU A 302 0.37 -15.91 2.13
N GLY A 303 1.66 -16.21 1.88
CA GLY A 303 2.78 -15.62 2.61
C GLY A 303 2.80 -14.10 2.53
N CYS A 304 2.58 -13.53 1.34
CA CYS A 304 2.52 -12.08 1.16
C CYS A 304 1.30 -11.47 1.87
N ILE A 305 0.12 -12.09 1.80
CA ILE A 305 -1.08 -11.65 2.53
C ILE A 305 -0.81 -11.65 4.05
N LEU A 306 -0.23 -12.73 4.58
CA LEU A 306 0.15 -12.82 5.99
C LEU A 306 1.20 -11.77 6.37
N GLY A 307 2.16 -11.50 5.49
CA GLY A 307 3.14 -10.43 5.65
C GLY A 307 2.49 -9.05 5.75
N VAL A 308 1.54 -8.73 4.86
CA VAL A 308 0.78 -7.47 4.92
C VAL A 308 -0.04 -7.37 6.20
N ILE A 309 -0.70 -8.46 6.62
CA ILE A 309 -1.44 -8.50 7.90
C ILE A 309 -0.50 -8.26 9.08
N ALA A 310 0.69 -8.86 9.08
CA ALA A 310 1.69 -8.67 10.13
C ALA A 310 2.19 -7.22 10.18
N LEU A 311 2.44 -6.60 9.02
CA LEU A 311 2.83 -5.20 8.94
C LEU A 311 1.74 -4.27 9.47
N ARG A 312 0.47 -4.51 9.10
CA ARG A 312 -0.67 -3.74 9.61
C ARG A 312 -0.85 -3.88 11.12
N ARG A 313 -0.60 -5.08 11.67
CA ARG A 313 -0.61 -5.29 13.14
C ARG A 313 0.50 -4.51 13.83
N GLU A 314 1.67 -4.40 13.22
CA GLU A 314 2.77 -3.60 13.76
C GLU A 314 2.44 -2.10 13.73
N GLU A 315 1.83 -1.59 12.66
CA GLU A 315 1.38 -0.19 12.61
C GLU A 315 0.34 0.15 13.68
N ALA A 316 -0.62 -0.75 13.89
CA ALA A 316 -1.58 -0.61 14.98
C ALA A 316 -0.89 -0.58 16.35
N ARG A 317 0.13 -1.43 16.57
CA ARG A 317 0.93 -1.44 17.79
C ARG A 317 1.70 -0.14 17.98
N VAL A 318 2.34 0.39 16.93
CA VAL A 318 3.06 1.67 16.97
C VAL A 318 2.10 2.81 17.28
N THR A 319 0.96 2.85 16.60
CA THR A 319 -0.11 3.85 16.85
C THR A 319 -0.55 3.82 18.30
N ARG A 320 -0.83 2.63 18.84
CA ARG A 320 -1.20 2.44 20.25
C ARG A 320 -0.11 2.96 21.20
N SER A 321 1.15 2.61 20.94
CA SER A 321 2.27 3.07 21.76
C SER A 321 2.40 4.60 21.75
N ARG A 322 2.26 5.24 20.58
CA ARG A 322 2.42 6.69 20.44
C ARG A 322 1.28 7.46 21.07
N LEU A 323 0.04 7.01 20.87
CA LEU A 323 -1.12 7.57 21.56
C LEU A 323 -1.06 7.30 23.07
N GLY A 324 -0.47 6.19 23.50
CA GLY A 324 -0.22 5.88 24.90
C GLY A 324 0.68 6.90 25.59
N ASP A 325 1.69 7.44 24.89
CA ASP A 325 2.53 8.53 25.42
C ASP A 325 1.67 9.76 25.77
N TYR A 326 0.67 10.09 24.95
CA TYR A 326 -0.27 11.19 25.19
C TYR A 326 -1.29 10.88 26.28
N ALA A 327 -1.72 9.62 26.38
CA ALA A 327 -2.59 9.20 27.47
C ALA A 327 -1.89 9.32 28.83
N ALA A 328 -0.61 8.97 28.92
CA ALA A 328 0.21 9.17 30.12
C ALA A 328 0.34 10.66 30.49
N ALA A 329 0.27 11.57 29.52
CA ALA A 329 0.25 13.02 29.72
C ALA A 329 -1.16 13.63 29.90
N GLY A 330 -2.21 12.81 29.94
CA GLY A 330 -3.58 13.23 30.22
C GLY A 330 -4.41 13.71 29.02
N TRP A 331 -3.88 13.61 27.79
CA TRP A 331 -4.59 14.08 26.58
C TRP A 331 -5.65 13.09 26.08
N PHE A 332 -5.47 11.79 26.36
CA PHE A 332 -6.40 10.72 26.04
C PHE A 332 -6.60 9.80 27.24
N THR A 333 -7.74 9.12 27.29
CA THR A 333 -7.93 7.96 28.17
C THR A 333 -7.32 6.70 27.55
N PRO A 334 -6.90 5.69 28.33
CA PRO A 334 -6.44 4.41 27.79
C PRO A 334 -7.47 3.72 26.88
N GLN A 335 -8.76 3.89 27.17
CA GLN A 335 -9.87 3.36 26.38
C GLN A 335 -9.99 4.07 25.03
N GLU A 336 -9.79 5.39 24.98
CA GLU A 336 -9.73 6.14 23.73
C GLU A 336 -8.55 5.68 22.87
N VAL A 337 -7.38 5.42 23.48
CA VAL A 337 -6.22 4.88 22.76
C VAL A 337 -6.54 3.53 22.13
N ASP A 338 -7.16 2.61 22.87
CA ASP A 338 -7.53 1.29 22.36
C ASP A 338 -8.57 1.36 21.23
N MET A 339 -9.52 2.28 21.37
CA MET A 339 -10.54 2.58 20.37
C MET A 339 -9.91 3.13 19.08
N LEU A 340 -8.95 4.06 19.20
CA LEU A 340 -8.24 4.68 18.09
C LEU A 340 -7.21 3.76 17.42
N ALA A 341 -6.60 2.85 18.18
CA ALA A 341 -5.54 1.97 17.68
C ALA A 341 -6.05 0.69 17.01
N THR A 342 -7.35 0.38 17.06
CA THR A 342 -7.90 -0.90 16.57
C THR A 342 -9.08 -0.74 15.62
N ALA A 343 -9.25 -1.67 14.67
CA ALA A 343 -10.34 -1.63 13.70
C ALA A 343 -11.71 -1.84 14.34
N PRO A 344 -11.88 -2.84 15.25
CA PRO A 344 -13.12 -3.00 15.99
C PRO A 344 -13.46 -1.74 16.81
N GLY A 345 -12.46 -1.14 17.46
CA GLY A 345 -12.60 0.10 18.22
C GLY A 345 -13.11 1.26 17.35
N ARG A 346 -12.45 1.55 16.23
CA ARG A 346 -12.87 2.59 15.29
C ARG A 346 -14.28 2.34 14.73
N LYS A 347 -14.62 1.09 14.40
CA LYS A 347 -15.97 0.72 13.93
C LYS A 347 -17.03 0.99 15.00
N ALA A 348 -16.76 0.61 16.25
CA ALA A 348 -17.64 0.89 17.37
C ALA A 348 -17.79 2.39 17.62
N ALA A 349 -16.70 3.16 17.51
CA ALA A 349 -16.71 4.61 17.66
C ALA A 349 -17.55 5.32 16.58
N LEU A 350 -17.44 4.89 15.32
CA LEU A 350 -18.26 5.41 14.22
C LEU A 350 -19.74 5.05 14.41
N ALA A 351 -20.04 3.82 14.84
CA ALA A 351 -21.41 3.40 15.12
C ALA A 351 -22.01 4.19 16.30
N TRP A 352 -21.23 4.43 17.36
CA TRP A 352 -21.61 5.28 18.48
C TRP A 352 -21.86 6.74 18.03
N ALA A 353 -20.97 7.29 17.22
CA ALA A 353 -21.09 8.66 16.71
C ALA A 353 -22.32 8.85 15.81
N ALA A 354 -22.71 7.84 15.04
CA ALA A 354 -23.95 7.83 14.26
C ALA A 354 -25.21 7.83 15.13
N GLY A 355 -25.12 7.29 16.35
CA GLY A 355 -26.21 7.29 17.34
C GLY A 355 -26.36 8.61 18.12
N LEU A 356 -25.43 9.56 17.96
CA LEU A 356 -25.51 10.87 18.61
C LEU A 356 -26.45 11.83 17.86
N ARG A 357 -26.95 12.83 18.58
CA ARG A 357 -27.76 13.91 17.99
C ARG A 357 -26.98 14.60 16.86
N GLY A 358 -27.60 14.64 15.68
CA GLY A 358 -27.07 15.32 14.49
C GLY A 358 -26.07 14.52 13.66
N ASP A 359 -25.97 13.20 13.82
CA ASP A 359 -24.98 12.31 13.19
C ASP A 359 -23.55 12.87 13.23
N ARG A 360 -22.80 12.50 14.27
CA ARG A 360 -21.43 13.01 14.48
C ARG A 360 -20.37 12.15 13.81
N THR A 361 -20.75 11.26 12.89
CA THR A 361 -19.81 10.38 12.17
C THR A 361 -18.71 11.16 11.45
N GLY A 362 -19.02 12.32 10.88
CA GLY A 362 -18.02 13.19 10.22
C GLY A 362 -16.94 13.72 11.18
N ILE A 363 -17.34 14.12 12.38
CA ILE A 363 -16.43 14.60 13.43
C ILE A 363 -15.59 13.42 13.93
N MET A 364 -16.19 12.25 14.16
CA MET A 364 -15.47 11.05 14.59
C MET A 364 -14.43 10.59 13.54
N LYS A 365 -14.75 10.65 12.25
CA LYS A 365 -13.77 10.39 11.17
C LYS A 365 -12.58 11.34 11.25
N THR A 366 -12.84 12.62 11.49
CA THR A 366 -11.79 13.64 11.64
C THR A 366 -10.94 13.37 12.89
N PHE A 367 -11.57 13.05 14.02
CA PHE A 367 -10.88 12.69 15.26
C PHE A 367 -9.96 11.46 15.09
N ILE A 368 -10.45 10.40 14.44
CA ILE A 368 -9.66 9.19 14.15
C ILE A 368 -8.49 9.52 13.22
N ALA A 369 -8.72 10.31 12.17
CA ALA A 369 -7.69 10.70 11.21
C ALA A 369 -6.60 11.55 11.87
N ASP A 370 -6.99 12.58 12.63
CA ASP A 370 -6.06 13.50 13.29
C ASP A 370 -5.26 12.80 14.41
N ALA A 371 -5.89 11.90 15.17
CA ALA A 371 -5.18 11.10 16.17
C ALA A 371 -4.19 10.11 15.54
N THR A 372 -4.53 9.50 14.41
CA THR A 372 -3.61 8.61 13.68
C THR A 372 -2.43 9.40 13.14
N ALA A 373 -2.69 10.55 12.51
CA ALA A 373 -1.65 11.45 12.03
C ALA A 373 -0.78 11.99 13.17
N LEU A 374 -1.35 12.26 14.36
CA LEU A 374 -0.60 12.65 15.56
C LEU A 374 0.38 11.57 16.00
N ALA A 375 -0.07 10.31 16.01
CA ALA A 375 0.78 9.17 16.33
C ALA A 375 1.94 9.03 15.32
N ALA A 376 1.65 9.20 14.02
CA ALA A 376 2.65 9.17 12.96
C ALA A 376 3.65 10.34 13.07
N ALA A 377 3.17 11.56 13.33
CA ALA A 377 4.00 12.75 13.55
C ALA A 377 4.95 12.54 14.75
N ARG A 378 4.45 12.01 15.86
CA ARG A 378 5.27 11.67 17.02
C ARG A 378 6.33 10.62 16.70
N GLN A 379 5.97 9.58 15.93
CA GLN A 379 6.95 8.58 15.49
C GLN A 379 8.05 9.21 14.62
N ARG A 380 7.69 10.13 13.70
CA ARG A 380 8.66 10.88 12.88
C ARG A 380 9.56 11.80 13.74
N ALA A 381 9.00 12.40 14.79
CA ALA A 381 9.77 13.23 15.72
C ALA A 381 10.79 12.43 16.53
N ILE A 382 10.39 11.27 17.09
CA ILE A 382 11.28 10.37 17.87
C ILE A 382 12.39 9.76 17.02
N THR A 383 12.10 9.52 15.74
CA THR A 383 13.09 8.99 14.78
C THR A 383 13.98 10.07 14.19
N GLY A 384 13.68 11.36 14.40
CA GLY A 384 14.44 12.49 13.87
C GLY A 384 14.33 12.64 12.34
N ARG A 385 13.25 12.10 11.74
CA ARG A 385 13.14 11.97 10.28
C ARG A 385 12.66 13.24 9.57
N ASP A 386 11.75 14.00 10.18
CA ASP A 386 11.24 15.26 9.61
C ASP A 386 11.54 16.41 10.60
N PRO A 387 12.32 17.43 10.18
CA PRO A 387 12.58 18.62 11.00
C PRO A 387 11.30 19.33 11.46
N ASN A 388 10.21 19.22 10.69
CA ASN A 388 8.92 19.84 10.99
C ASN A 388 7.98 18.91 11.77
N ALA A 389 8.39 17.68 12.09
CA ALA A 389 7.51 16.72 12.79
C ALA A 389 6.98 17.28 14.11
N ARG A 390 7.77 18.13 14.79
CA ARG A 390 7.38 18.79 16.04
C ARG A 390 6.25 19.80 15.86
N ASP A 391 6.33 20.62 14.80
CA ASP A 391 5.27 21.59 14.49
C ASP A 391 3.98 20.85 14.11
N ASP A 392 4.10 19.80 13.29
CA ASP A 392 2.97 18.95 12.91
C ASP A 392 2.35 18.27 14.14
N GLU A 393 3.17 17.79 15.08
CA GLU A 393 2.73 17.19 16.34
C GLU A 393 1.87 18.17 17.16
N GLN A 394 2.30 19.42 17.32
CA GLN A 394 1.53 20.45 18.03
C GLN A 394 0.20 20.78 17.34
N VAL A 395 0.22 20.93 16.02
CA VAL A 395 -0.96 21.20 15.20
C VAL A 395 -1.98 20.08 15.32
N LEU A 396 -1.53 18.83 15.18
CA LEU A 396 -2.39 17.65 15.22
C LEU A 396 -2.94 17.39 16.61
N LEU A 397 -2.16 17.69 17.66
CA LEU A 397 -2.66 17.63 19.03
C LEU A 397 -3.82 18.62 19.23
N ALA A 398 -3.65 19.88 18.83
CA ALA A 398 -4.69 20.90 18.93
C ALA A 398 -5.95 20.52 18.15
N ARG A 399 -5.80 20.04 16.90
CA ARG A 399 -6.92 19.58 16.07
C ARG A 399 -7.65 18.39 16.67
N THR A 400 -6.90 17.42 17.20
CA THR A 400 -7.49 16.23 17.84
C THR A 400 -8.27 16.61 19.10
N THR A 401 -7.75 17.55 19.90
CA THR A 401 -8.47 18.09 21.08
C THR A 401 -9.73 18.85 20.67
N ALA A 402 -9.67 19.66 19.61
CA ALA A 402 -10.84 20.39 19.11
C ALA A 402 -11.93 19.44 18.57
N ALA A 403 -11.54 18.42 17.79
CA ALA A 403 -12.48 17.40 17.31
C ALA A 403 -13.14 16.63 18.46
N ARG A 404 -12.35 16.30 19.50
CA ARG A 404 -12.87 15.68 20.73
C ARG A 404 -13.88 16.58 21.44
N ALA A 405 -13.59 17.87 21.60
CA ALA A 405 -14.52 18.82 22.21
C ALA A 405 -15.82 18.94 21.38
N ALA A 406 -15.71 19.03 20.06
CA ALA A 406 -16.85 19.09 19.15
C ALA A 406 -17.74 17.83 19.22
N MET A 407 -17.17 16.64 19.50
CA MET A 407 -17.96 15.42 19.71
C MET A 407 -18.94 15.53 20.88
N PHE A 408 -18.64 16.34 21.90
CA PHE A 408 -19.45 16.50 23.12
C PHE A 408 -20.16 17.85 23.24
N ALA A 409 -20.05 18.72 22.22
CA ALA A 409 -20.80 19.97 22.19
C ALA A 409 -22.32 19.70 22.22
N PRO A 410 -23.15 20.58 22.81
CA PRO A 410 -24.59 20.35 22.96
C PRO A 410 -25.36 20.14 21.64
#